data_AF-A0A820T2I2-F1
#
_entry.id   AF-A0A820T2I2-F1
#
_cell.length_a   1.000
_cell.length_b   1.000
_cell.length_c   1.000
_cell.angle_alpha   90.00
_cell.angle_beta   90.00
_cell.angle_gamma   90.00
#
_symmetry.space_group_name_H-M   'P 1'
#
loop_
_entity.id
_entity.type
_entity.pdbx_description
1 polymer ?
#
loop_
_entity_poly.entity_id
_entity_poly.type
_entity_poly.pdbx_seq_one_letter_code
_entity_poly.pdbx_strand_id
1 'polypeptide(L)'
;TFVSDDQTTVIYDKAIIYTVPDGWAFQHFLDGIGPKLAHSVSYLQKYPDAKVIILKGIRFDRSVKEIWSMLGVEDSERIIHYTSNMKIGAHLLINPCITPGIHPRLWQDARSMYWSISGIPNRES
;
A
#
# COMPACT_ATOMS: atom_id res chain seq x y z
N THR A 1 -36.66 9.18 11.02
CA THR A 1 -36.36 7.74 11.10
C THR A 1 -35.68 7.34 9.81
N PHE A 2 -34.79 6.34 9.85
CA PHE A 2 -34.07 5.73 8.70
C PHE A 2 -32.83 6.51 8.23
N VAL A 3 -31.65 5.93 8.03
CA VAL A 3 -31.21 4.52 7.94
C VAL A 3 -29.94 4.36 8.79
N SER A 4 -29.89 3.32 9.62
CA SER A 4 -28.62 2.86 10.19
C SER A 4 -27.79 2.32 9.02
N ASP A 5 -26.82 3.09 8.52
CA ASP A 5 -25.78 2.55 7.67
C ASP A 5 -25.14 1.40 8.46
N ASP A 6 -25.30 0.19 7.95
CA ASP A 6 -24.77 -1.03 8.53
C ASP A 6 -23.23 -0.94 8.43
N GLN A 7 -22.62 -0.31 9.43
CA GLN A 7 -21.18 -0.06 9.46
C GLN A 7 -20.48 -1.40 9.60
N THR A 8 -19.93 -1.90 8.51
CA THR A 8 -19.16 -3.15 8.52
C THR A 8 -17.91 -2.92 9.36
N THR A 9 -17.87 -3.54 10.53
CA THR A 9 -16.72 -3.50 11.42
C THR A 9 -15.88 -4.74 11.17
N VAL A 10 -14.65 -4.57 10.69
CA VAL A 10 -13.71 -5.66 10.43
C VAL A 10 -12.45 -5.43 11.25
N ILE A 11 -12.02 -6.43 12.00
CA ILE A 11 -10.78 -6.41 12.77
C ILE A 11 -9.81 -7.41 12.14
N TYR A 12 -8.63 -6.94 11.74
CA TYR A 12 -7.56 -7.78 11.21
C TYR A 12 -6.49 -8.05 12.27
N ASP A 13 -5.75 -9.15 12.16
CA ASP A 13 -4.60 -9.36 13.04
C ASP A 13 -3.52 -8.32 12.82
N LYS A 14 -3.20 -8.05 11.55
CA LYS A 14 -2.16 -7.11 11.14
C LYS A 14 -2.64 -6.29 9.96
N ALA A 15 -2.42 -4.99 10.03
CA ALA A 15 -2.72 -4.08 8.93
C ALA A 15 -1.58 -3.07 8.72
N ILE A 16 -1.32 -2.74 7.46
CA ILE A 16 -0.45 -1.65 7.04
C ILE A 16 -1.34 -0.60 6.38
N ILE A 17 -1.34 0.62 6.91
CA ILE A 17 -2.20 1.69 6.38
C ILE A 17 -1.39 2.68 5.54
N TYR A 18 -1.81 2.86 4.28
CA TYR A 18 -1.27 3.88 3.40
C TYR A 18 -2.23 5.06 3.32
N THR A 19 -1.94 6.06 4.15
CA THR A 19 -2.64 7.34 4.19
C THR A 19 -2.20 8.25 3.04
N VAL A 20 -2.66 7.96 1.84
CA VAL A 20 -2.39 8.75 0.64
C VAL A 20 -3.69 9.28 0.04
N PRO A 21 -3.70 10.51 -0.49
CA PRO A 21 -4.90 11.11 -1.05
C PRO A 21 -5.34 10.43 -2.35
N ASP A 22 -4.39 9.86 -3.09
CA ASP A 22 -4.60 9.17 -4.36
C ASP A 22 -3.43 8.20 -4.63
N GLY A 23 -3.71 7.03 -5.22
CA GLY A 23 -2.72 6.04 -5.65
C GLY A 23 -3.22 5.10 -6.75
N TRP A 24 -4.32 5.45 -7.44
CA TRP A 24 -4.92 4.55 -8.45
C TRP A 24 -4.16 4.58 -9.79
N ALA A 25 -3.71 5.76 -10.21
CA ALA A 25 -2.91 5.93 -11.41
C ALA A 25 -1.42 5.72 -11.12
N PHE A 26 -0.65 5.31 -12.12
CA PHE A 26 0.79 5.05 -11.98
C PHE A 26 1.57 6.21 -11.35
N GLN A 27 1.35 7.45 -11.78
CA GLN A 27 2.04 8.61 -11.22
C GLN A 27 1.66 8.85 -9.74
N HIS A 28 0.37 8.76 -9.41
CA HIS A 28 -0.12 8.89 -8.04
C HIS A 28 0.38 7.76 -7.14
N PHE A 29 0.50 6.55 -7.68
CA PHE A 29 1.11 5.42 -6.99
C PHE A 29 2.58 5.72 -6.66
N LEU A 30 3.37 6.18 -7.64
CA LEU A 30 4.78 6.48 -7.42
C LEU A 30 4.99 7.61 -6.43
N ASP A 31 4.19 8.68 -6.49
CA ASP A 31 4.36 9.85 -5.63
C ASP A 31 3.79 9.64 -4.22
N GLY A 32 2.73 8.84 -4.10
CA GLY A 32 2.02 8.60 -2.84
C GLY A 32 2.41 7.29 -2.17
N ILE A 33 2.10 6.17 -2.82
CA ILE A 33 2.25 4.82 -2.25
C ILE A 33 3.71 4.39 -2.25
N GLY A 34 4.46 4.67 -3.31
CA GLY A 34 5.84 4.24 -3.51
C GLY A 34 6.78 4.49 -2.31
N PRO A 35 6.86 5.73 -1.77
CA PRO A 35 7.70 6.02 -0.61
C PRO A 35 7.26 5.27 0.65
N LYS A 36 5.94 5.15 0.88
CA LYS A 36 5.41 4.41 2.04
C LYS A 36 5.66 2.91 1.91
N LEU A 37 5.55 2.39 0.70
CA LEU A 37 5.83 1.01 0.36
C LEU A 37 7.31 0.69 0.57
N ALA A 38 8.22 1.51 0.05
CA ALA A 38 9.66 1.35 0.28
C ALA A 38 10.01 1.33 1.78
N HIS A 39 9.38 2.21 2.55
CA HIS A 39 9.56 2.24 4.01
C HIS A 39 8.99 1.01 4.72
N SER A 40 7.96 0.36 4.15
CA SER A 40 7.24 -0.75 4.80
C SER A 40 7.42 -2.11 4.14
N VAL A 41 8.27 -2.21 3.11
CA VAL A 41 8.48 -3.46 2.36
C VAL A 41 8.99 -4.59 3.25
N SER A 42 9.87 -4.28 4.21
CA SER A 42 10.35 -5.25 5.20
C SER A 42 9.22 -5.78 6.09
N TYR A 43 8.20 -4.97 6.38
CA TYR A 43 7.01 -5.39 7.11
C TYR A 43 6.05 -6.21 6.26
N LEU A 44 5.93 -5.90 4.96
CA LEU A 44 5.15 -6.73 4.02
C LEU A 44 5.73 -8.14 3.88
N GLN A 45 7.05 -8.25 3.88
CA GLN A 45 7.77 -9.53 3.88
C GLN A 45 7.67 -10.26 5.22
N LYS A 46 7.81 -9.52 6.33
CA LYS A 46 7.70 -10.08 7.70
C LYS A 46 6.29 -10.59 8.01
N TYR A 47 5.26 -9.93 7.47
CA TYR A 47 3.85 -10.22 7.72
C TYR A 47 3.11 -10.48 6.40
N PRO A 48 3.25 -11.69 5.82
CA PRO A 48 2.63 -12.03 4.54
C PRO A 48 1.09 -12.06 4.62
N ASP A 49 0.52 -12.17 5.81
CA ASP A 49 -0.91 -12.14 6.10
C ASP A 49 -1.47 -10.72 6.34
N ALA A 50 -0.60 -9.71 6.49
CA ALA A 50 -1.03 -8.36 6.78
C ALA A 50 -1.86 -7.77 5.64
N LYS A 51 -2.98 -7.12 6.00
CA LYS A 51 -3.82 -6.37 5.06
C LYS A 51 -3.22 -5.00 4.77
N VAL A 52 -3.26 -4.59 3.52
CA VAL A 52 -2.84 -3.26 3.06
C VAL A 52 -4.08 -2.39 2.91
N ILE A 53 -4.22 -1.36 3.73
CA ILE A 53 -5.38 -0.46 3.71
C ILE A 53 -5.02 0.79 2.91
N ILE A 54 -5.83 1.11 1.90
CA ILE A 54 -5.66 2.31 1.07
C ILE A 54 -6.90 3.19 1.20
N LEU A 55 -6.70 4.42 1.67
CA LEU A 55 -7.80 5.32 2.09
C LEU A 55 -8.64 5.89 0.94
N LYS A 56 -8.09 5.94 -0.26
CA LYS A 56 -8.76 6.45 -1.46
C LYS A 56 -8.24 5.74 -2.71
N GLY A 57 -9.10 4.90 -3.28
CA GLY A 57 -8.86 4.23 -4.55
C GLY A 57 -9.99 3.24 -4.76
N ILE A 58 -10.68 3.30 -5.90
CA ILE A 58 -11.78 2.38 -6.19
C ILE A 58 -11.21 1.15 -6.93
N ARG A 59 -10.24 1.38 -7.81
CA ARG A 59 -9.50 0.37 -8.58
C ARG A 59 -8.12 0.89 -8.94
N PHE A 60 -7.14 0.01 -8.98
CA PHE A 60 -5.84 0.32 -9.55
C PHE A 60 -5.83 0.21 -11.08
N ASP A 61 -5.05 1.07 -11.73
CA ASP A 61 -4.63 0.86 -13.10
C ASP A 61 -3.85 -0.45 -13.24
N ARG A 62 -3.84 -1.01 -14.46
CA ARG A 62 -3.16 -2.29 -14.74
C ARG A 62 -1.71 -2.31 -14.28
N SER A 63 -0.96 -1.24 -14.55
CA SER A 63 0.45 -1.12 -14.16
C SER A 63 0.63 -1.14 -12.63
N VAL A 64 -0.27 -0.53 -11.88
CA VAL A 64 -0.23 -0.53 -10.41
C VAL A 64 -0.54 -1.93 -9.87
N LYS A 65 -1.48 -2.66 -10.48
CA LYS A 65 -1.76 -4.07 -10.13
C LYS A 65 -0.56 -4.96 -10.40
N GLU A 66 0.13 -4.76 -11.52
CA GLU A 66 1.34 -5.51 -11.87
C GLU A 66 2.45 -5.27 -10.83
N ILE A 67 2.65 -4.03 -10.38
CA ILE A 67 3.60 -3.71 -9.31
C ILE A 67 3.23 -4.43 -8.01
N TRP A 68 1.96 -4.38 -7.59
CA TRP A 68 1.50 -5.08 -6.38
C TRP A 68 1.71 -6.59 -6.46
N SER A 69 1.41 -7.19 -7.62
CA SER A 69 1.63 -8.62 -7.87
C SER A 69 3.12 -8.97 -7.80
N MET A 70 4.00 -8.16 -8.39
CA MET A 70 5.45 -8.34 -8.30
C MET A 70 5.98 -8.23 -6.86
N LEU A 71 5.28 -7.54 -5.97
CA LEU A 71 5.59 -7.44 -4.55
C LEU A 71 4.97 -8.56 -3.71
N GLY A 72 4.30 -9.53 -4.33
CA GLY A 72 3.61 -10.62 -3.62
C GLY A 72 2.35 -10.17 -2.87
N VAL A 73 1.76 -9.05 -3.28
CA VAL A 73 0.50 -8.54 -2.74
C VAL A 73 -0.55 -8.63 -3.83
N GLU A 74 -1.30 -9.74 -3.85
CA GLU A 74 -2.41 -9.85 -4.80
C GLU A 74 -3.59 -8.96 -4.37
N ASP A 75 -4.07 -8.19 -5.35
CA ASP A 75 -5.04 -7.10 -5.19
C ASP A 75 -6.35 -7.56 -4.51
N SER A 76 -6.81 -8.77 -4.82
CA SER A 76 -8.15 -9.24 -4.42
C SER A 76 -8.28 -9.67 -2.95
N GLU A 77 -7.19 -10.01 -2.27
CA GLU A 77 -7.27 -10.56 -0.90
C GLU A 77 -6.50 -9.75 0.14
N ARG A 78 -5.35 -9.15 -0.20
CA ARG A 78 -4.54 -8.39 0.76
C ARG A 78 -4.86 -6.91 0.77
N ILE A 79 -5.35 -6.34 -0.33
CA ILE A 79 -5.58 -4.90 -0.43
C ILE A 79 -7.04 -4.57 -0.09
N ILE A 80 -7.21 -3.67 0.89
CA ILE A 80 -8.50 -3.18 1.35
C ILE A 80 -8.63 -1.71 0.93
N HIS A 81 -9.52 -1.48 -0.02
CA HIS A 81 -9.94 -0.15 -0.42
C HIS A 81 -10.92 0.39 0.62
N TYR A 82 -10.44 1.28 1.50
CA TYR A 82 -11.26 1.84 2.56
C TYR A 82 -12.30 2.80 2.00
N THR A 83 -13.54 2.64 2.45
CA THR A 83 -14.66 3.51 2.15
C THR A 83 -15.26 4.06 3.46
N SER A 84 -15.93 5.20 3.40
CA SER A 84 -16.43 5.91 4.60
C SER A 84 -17.46 5.15 5.43
N ASN A 85 -18.06 4.09 4.88
CA ASN A 85 -18.99 3.17 5.55
C ASN A 85 -18.28 2.00 6.26
N MET A 86 -16.95 1.88 6.18
CA MET A 86 -16.18 0.83 6.83
C MET A 86 -15.60 1.31 8.16
N LYS A 87 -15.64 0.44 9.18
CA LYS A 87 -14.82 0.59 10.38
C LYS A 87 -13.76 -0.51 10.38
N ILE A 88 -12.50 -0.13 10.22
CA ILE A 88 -11.39 -1.08 10.19
C ILE A 88 -10.58 -0.96 11.48
N GLY A 89 -10.42 -2.08 12.18
CA GLY A 89 -9.50 -2.24 13.31
C GLY A 89 -8.36 -3.19 12.98
N ALA A 90 -7.29 -3.14 13.77
CA ALA A 90 -6.24 -4.15 13.72
C ALA A 90 -5.64 -4.38 15.11
N HIS A 91 -5.25 -5.63 15.42
CA HIS A 91 -4.49 -5.94 16.64
C HIS A 91 -3.08 -5.35 16.58
N LEU A 92 -2.47 -5.33 15.39
CA LEU A 92 -1.25 -4.60 15.09
C LEU A 92 -1.46 -3.70 13.86
N LEU A 93 -1.41 -2.38 14.07
CA LEU A 93 -1.46 -1.39 13.00
C LEU A 93 -0.07 -0.83 12.73
N ILE A 94 0.42 -1.03 11.51
CA ILE A 94 1.65 -0.43 11.00
C ILE A 94 1.25 0.81 10.21
N ASN A 95 1.58 1.98 10.72
CA ASN A 95 1.40 3.25 10.04
C ASN A 95 2.77 3.78 9.60
N PRO A 96 3.18 3.55 8.34
CA PRO A 96 4.43 4.09 7.84
C PRO A 96 4.41 5.61 7.93
N CYS A 97 5.53 6.19 8.36
CA CYS A 97 5.68 7.63 8.58
C CYS A 97 5.05 8.47 7.47
N ILE A 98 4.43 9.59 7.89
CA ILE A 98 4.04 10.67 6.97
C ILE A 98 5.35 11.26 6.46
N THR A 99 5.82 10.76 5.33
CA THR A 99 7.07 11.22 4.73
C THR A 99 6.70 12.18 3.61
N PRO A 100 7.36 13.35 3.48
CA PRO A 100 7.17 14.21 2.33
C PRO A 100 7.37 13.39 1.05
N GLY A 101 6.60 13.69 0.00
CA GLY A 101 6.65 12.98 -1.28
C GLY A 101 8.04 12.96 -1.93
N ILE A 102 8.97 13.81 -1.46
CA ILE A 102 10.36 13.87 -1.91
C ILE A 102 11.29 13.67 -0.70
N HIS A 103 11.48 12.41 -0.29
CA HIS A 103 12.52 12.04 0.68
C HIS A 103 13.65 11.29 -0.03
N PRO A 104 14.85 11.88 -0.20
CA PRO A 104 15.91 11.31 -1.06
C PRO A 104 16.24 9.85 -0.76
N ARG A 105 16.31 9.48 0.54
CA ARG A 105 16.56 8.09 0.95
C ARG A 105 15.42 7.14 0.57
N LEU A 106 14.16 7.53 0.78
CA LEU A 106 13.03 6.66 0.42
C LEU A 106 12.89 6.50 -1.09
N TRP A 107 13.31 7.51 -1.87
CA TRP A 107 13.40 7.39 -3.32
C TRP A 107 14.50 6.42 -3.75
N GLN A 108 15.64 6.41 -3.07
CA GLN A 108 16.69 5.41 -3.30
C GLN A 108 16.22 4.00 -2.91
N ASP A 109 15.55 3.87 -1.78
CA ASP A 109 14.98 2.60 -1.30
C ASP A 109 13.89 2.10 -2.26
N ALA A 110 12.98 2.99 -2.69
CA ALA A 110 11.94 2.69 -3.67
C ALA A 110 12.54 2.30 -5.02
N ARG A 111 13.55 3.04 -5.51
CA ARG A 111 14.26 2.70 -6.74
C ARG A 111 14.90 1.32 -6.63
N SER A 112 15.57 1.02 -5.52
CA SER A 112 16.22 -0.28 -5.29
C SER A 112 15.18 -1.41 -5.27
N MET A 113 14.05 -1.18 -4.60
CA MET A 113 12.91 -2.09 -4.59
C MET A 113 12.37 -2.33 -6.00
N TYR A 114 12.08 -1.28 -6.78
CA TYR A 114 11.59 -1.42 -8.16
C TYR A 114 12.60 -2.13 -9.07
N TRP A 115 13.90 -1.87 -8.90
CA TRP A 115 14.93 -2.58 -9.65
C TRP A 115 14.93 -4.07 -9.31
N SER A 116 14.83 -4.41 -8.02
CA SER A 116 14.85 -5.81 -7.56
C SER A 116 13.69 -6.63 -8.10
N ILE A 117 12.51 -6.02 -8.24
CA ILE A 117 11.32 -6.69 -8.79
C ILE A 117 11.26 -6.68 -10.32
N SER A 118 12.01 -5.79 -10.99
CA SER A 118 12.02 -5.69 -12.46
C SER A 118 12.73 -6.85 -13.16
N GLY A 119 13.54 -7.63 -12.44
CA GLY A 119 14.38 -8.68 -13.02
C GLY A 119 15.52 -8.16 -13.92
N ILE A 120 15.71 -6.84 -14.00
CA ILE A 120 16.79 -6.22 -14.77
C ILE A 120 18.08 -6.27 -13.93
N PRO A 121 19.20 -6.81 -14.45
CA PRO A 121 20.46 -6.82 -13.74
C PRO A 121 20.86 -5.38 -13.38
N ASN A 122 21.22 -5.18 -12.12
CA ASN A 122 21.64 -3.88 -11.61
C ASN A 122 22.90 -3.47 -12.38
N ARG A 123 22.81 -2.42 -13.21
CA ARG A 123 24.01 -1.87 -13.84
C ARG A 123 24.82 -1.23 -12.72
N GLU A 124 25.88 -1.92 -12.30
CA GLU A 124 26.91 -1.33 -11.45
C GLU A 124 27.36 -0.01 -12.09
N SER A 125 27.18 1.07 -11.33
CA SER A 125 27.58 2.43 -11.70
C SER A 125 29.07 2.63 -11.51
#